data_AF-A0A382B5K6-F1
#
_entry.id   AF-A0A382B5K6-F1
#
_cell.length_a   1.000
_cell.length_b   1.000
_cell.length_c   1.000
_cell.angle_alpha   90.00
_cell.angle_beta   90.00
_cell.angle_gamma   90.00
#
_symmetry.space_group_name_H-M   'P 1'
#
loop_
_entity.id
_entity.type
_entity.pdbx_description
1 polymer ?
#
loop_
_entity_poly.entity_id
_entity_poly.type
_entity_poly.pdbx_seq_one_letter_code
_entity_poly.pdbx_strand_id
1 'polypeptide(L)'
;VTSNLEAIAIKNLQGILREKGYSAESLFSKYDLDGDGTLSKSEFEGALRAITGQVAPNAIVKAVFGVLDQDSDGAIILEEMLAVIDSGGTKELSPGDGVIVSEHPDEIYNGLYEAQATQKNGRPWFVNSNGRVLYFYNANSGGAPSWSLDDREQDGSNDWYRGGWTRPPSGNGIPLGTRRWVGVGKITLLPSGSESQDEPQQ
;
A
#
# COMPACT_ATOMS: atom_id res chain seq x y z
N VAL A 1 6.43 -1.27 -15.78
CA VAL A 1 7.83 -0.99 -15.40
C VAL A 1 7.90 0.49 -15.12
N THR A 2 7.73 0.90 -13.88
CA THR A 2 7.87 2.30 -13.49
C THR A 2 9.33 2.70 -13.60
N SER A 3 9.58 3.82 -14.26
CA SER A 3 10.92 4.36 -14.47
C SER A 3 11.49 4.86 -13.14
N ASN A 4 12.80 4.74 -12.90
CA ASN A 4 13.44 5.26 -11.68
C ASN A 4 13.08 6.74 -11.40
N LEU A 5 12.87 7.54 -12.45
CA LEU A 5 12.44 8.93 -12.34
C LEU A 5 11.02 9.09 -11.74
N GLU A 6 10.09 8.23 -12.15
CA GLU A 6 8.69 8.23 -11.69
C GLU A 6 8.62 7.88 -10.20
N ALA A 7 9.34 6.83 -9.79
CA ALA A 7 9.43 6.44 -8.39
C ALA A 7 10.01 7.55 -7.49
N ILE A 8 11.06 8.24 -7.94
CA ILE A 8 11.64 9.37 -7.22
C ILE A 8 10.65 10.53 -7.12
N ALA A 9 9.93 10.82 -8.21
CA ALA A 9 9.00 11.92 -8.27
C ALA A 9 7.79 11.71 -7.33
N ILE A 10 7.22 10.50 -7.30
CA ILE A 10 6.16 10.13 -6.36
C ILE A 10 6.64 10.20 -4.91
N LYS A 11 7.82 9.66 -4.62
CA LYS A 11 8.38 9.69 -3.25
C LYS A 11 8.59 11.12 -2.75
N ASN A 12 9.08 12.02 -3.62
CA ASN A 12 9.23 13.44 -3.29
C ASN A 12 7.87 14.10 -3.05
N LEU A 13 6.87 13.83 -3.89
CA LEU A 13 5.51 14.35 -3.71
C LEU A 13 4.91 13.88 -2.37
N GLN A 14 4.95 12.59 -2.08
CA GLN A 14 4.46 12.01 -0.82
C GLN A 14 5.15 12.63 0.39
N GLY A 15 6.47 12.82 0.32
CA GLY A 15 7.24 13.47 1.38
C GLY A 15 6.76 14.90 1.66
N ILE A 16 6.58 15.70 0.61
CA ILE A 16 6.12 17.08 0.71
C ILE A 16 4.68 17.15 1.24
N LEU A 17 3.78 16.30 0.75
CA LEU A 17 2.39 16.26 1.21
C LEU A 17 2.32 15.92 2.70
N ARG A 18 3.12 14.96 3.16
CA ARG A 18 3.20 14.58 4.57
C ARG A 18 3.81 15.69 5.43
N GLU A 19 4.88 16.33 4.97
CA GLU A 19 5.51 17.47 5.66
C GLU A 19 4.51 18.63 5.83
N LYS A 20 3.69 18.88 4.82
CA LYS A 20 2.68 19.94 4.82
C LYS A 20 1.34 19.53 5.46
N GLY A 21 1.18 18.26 5.85
CA GLY A 21 -0.03 17.73 6.46
C GLY A 21 -1.24 17.62 5.52
N TYR A 22 -1.03 17.56 4.21
CA TYR A 22 -2.11 17.39 3.23
C TYR A 22 -2.38 15.90 3.00
N SER A 23 -3.64 15.47 3.17
CA SER A 23 -4.11 14.19 2.63
C SER A 23 -4.50 14.32 1.16
N ALA A 24 -4.55 13.20 0.43
CA ALA A 24 -5.06 13.14 -0.94
C ALA A 24 -6.45 13.76 -1.04
N GLU A 25 -7.36 13.43 -0.13
CA GLU A 25 -8.73 13.98 -0.09
C GLU A 25 -8.74 15.50 0.09
N SER A 26 -7.91 16.02 1.00
CA SER A 26 -7.83 17.46 1.26
C SER A 26 -7.22 18.22 0.09
N LEU A 27 -6.32 17.58 -0.65
CA LEU A 27 -5.77 18.14 -1.87
C LEU A 27 -6.82 18.16 -2.98
N PHE A 28 -7.43 17.00 -3.22
CA PHE A 28 -8.45 16.81 -4.23
C PHE A 28 -9.57 17.82 -4.11
N SER A 29 -10.18 17.89 -2.92
CA SER A 29 -11.29 18.81 -2.64
C SER A 29 -10.92 20.29 -2.73
N LYS A 30 -9.63 20.64 -2.74
CA LYS A 30 -9.16 22.02 -2.79
C LYS A 30 -8.81 22.47 -4.22
N TYR A 31 -8.47 21.53 -5.09
CA TYR A 31 -7.94 21.83 -6.43
C TYR A 31 -8.80 21.30 -7.57
N ASP A 32 -9.80 20.46 -7.29
CA ASP A 32 -10.93 20.19 -8.19
C ASP A 32 -11.78 21.48 -8.24
N LEU A 33 -11.47 22.36 -9.20
CA LEU A 33 -12.03 23.71 -9.26
C LEU A 33 -13.38 23.74 -9.97
N ASP A 34 -13.58 22.84 -10.93
CA ASP A 34 -14.83 22.72 -11.66
C ASP A 34 -15.81 21.72 -11.00
N GLY A 35 -15.35 20.94 -10.03
CA GLY A 35 -16.16 20.02 -9.25
C GLY A 35 -16.59 18.80 -10.06
N ASP A 36 -15.84 18.46 -11.11
CA ASP A 36 -16.15 17.33 -11.99
C ASP A 36 -15.80 15.97 -11.36
N GLY A 37 -15.15 15.99 -10.19
CA GLY A 37 -14.75 14.79 -9.46
C GLY A 37 -13.47 14.18 -10.00
N THR A 38 -12.71 14.92 -10.80
CA THR A 38 -11.40 14.56 -11.35
C THR A 38 -10.41 15.73 -11.17
N LEU A 39 -9.12 15.47 -11.35
CA LEU A 39 -8.10 16.51 -11.42
C LEU A 39 -7.46 16.49 -12.79
N SER A 40 -7.74 17.53 -13.56
CA SER A 40 -7.07 17.78 -14.82
C SER A 40 -5.59 18.08 -14.59
N LYS A 41 -4.74 17.84 -15.60
CA LYS A 41 -3.30 18.18 -15.55
C LYS A 41 -3.03 19.62 -15.09
N SER A 42 -3.81 20.58 -15.58
CA SER A 42 -3.67 22.00 -15.23
C SER A 42 -3.99 22.26 -13.75
N GLU A 43 -5.00 21.60 -13.21
CA GLU A 43 -5.41 21.71 -11.80
C GLU A 43 -4.37 21.06 -10.89
N PHE A 44 -3.86 19.90 -11.29
CA PHE A 44 -2.78 19.22 -10.61
C PHE A 44 -1.49 20.05 -10.57
N GLU A 45 -1.11 20.71 -11.67
CA GLU A 45 0.02 21.65 -11.69
C GLU A 45 -0.20 22.84 -10.74
N GLY A 46 -1.43 23.36 -10.70
CA GLY A 46 -1.83 24.40 -9.74
C GLY A 46 -1.71 23.95 -8.30
N ALA A 47 -2.14 22.72 -8.01
CA ALA A 47 -2.03 22.07 -6.70
C ALA A 47 -0.57 21.97 -6.26
N LEU A 48 0.29 21.37 -7.10
CA LEU A 48 1.72 21.21 -6.82
C LEU A 48 2.39 22.55 -6.54
N ARG A 49 2.09 23.58 -7.34
CA ARG A 49 2.64 24.92 -7.15
C ARG A 49 2.24 25.53 -5.83
N ALA A 50 0.99 25.34 -5.41
CA ALA A 50 0.49 25.90 -4.16
C ALA A 50 1.00 25.16 -2.92
N ILE A 51 1.26 23.86 -3.00
CA ILE A 51 1.85 23.07 -1.89
C ILE A 51 3.35 23.34 -1.74
N THR A 52 4.09 23.28 -2.84
CA THR A 52 5.55 23.38 -2.87
C THR A 52 6.04 24.83 -2.84
N GLY A 53 5.17 25.77 -3.23
CA GLY A 53 5.54 27.17 -3.47
C GLY A 53 6.39 27.36 -4.73
N GLN A 54 6.63 26.31 -5.52
CA GLN A 54 7.53 26.33 -6.67
C GLN A 54 6.84 25.77 -7.92
N VAL A 55 7.28 26.21 -9.09
CA VAL A 55 6.83 25.62 -10.34
C VAL A 55 7.61 24.31 -10.53
N ALA A 56 6.91 23.19 -10.40
CA ALA A 56 7.51 21.88 -10.65
C ALA A 56 7.97 21.77 -12.11
N PRO A 57 9.14 21.18 -12.41
CA PRO A 57 9.56 20.95 -13.77
C PRO A 57 8.54 20.07 -14.52
N ASN A 58 8.25 20.38 -15.78
CA ASN A 58 7.26 19.66 -16.58
C ASN A 58 7.58 18.14 -16.67
N ALA A 59 8.86 17.75 -16.62
CA ALA A 59 9.26 16.36 -16.55
C ALA A 59 8.80 15.65 -15.26
N ILE A 60 8.85 16.34 -14.13
CA ILE A 60 8.38 15.82 -12.84
C ILE A 60 6.86 15.77 -12.82
N VAL A 61 6.19 16.83 -13.27
CA VAL A 61 4.72 16.85 -13.38
C VAL A 61 4.25 15.68 -14.24
N LYS A 62 4.84 15.50 -15.42
CA LYS A 62 4.46 14.42 -16.33
C LYS A 62 4.72 13.04 -15.73
N ALA A 63 5.85 12.86 -15.04
CA ALA A 63 6.19 11.60 -14.38
C ALA A 63 5.21 11.26 -13.24
N VAL A 64 4.87 12.25 -12.40
CA VAL A 64 3.92 12.07 -11.31
C VAL A 64 2.51 11.84 -11.84
N PHE A 65 2.08 12.67 -12.80
CA PHE A 65 0.77 12.59 -13.40
C PHE A 65 0.57 11.23 -14.08
N GLY A 66 1.53 10.75 -14.88
CA GLY A 66 1.43 9.46 -15.55
C GLY A 66 1.52 8.24 -14.63
N VAL A 67 1.87 8.41 -13.36
CA VAL A 67 1.77 7.33 -12.36
C VAL A 67 0.43 7.38 -11.62
N LEU A 68 -0.12 8.58 -11.44
CA LEU A 68 -1.42 8.79 -10.81
C LEU A 68 -2.55 8.38 -11.77
N ASP A 69 -2.51 8.85 -13.01
CA ASP A 69 -3.43 8.53 -14.11
C ASP A 69 -3.15 7.09 -14.60
N GLN A 70 -3.79 6.10 -13.97
CA GLN A 70 -3.54 4.68 -14.22
C GLN A 70 -4.21 4.19 -15.50
N ASP A 71 -5.36 4.76 -15.85
CA ASP A 71 -6.10 4.41 -17.06
C ASP A 71 -5.72 5.29 -18.27
N SER A 72 -4.86 6.30 -18.05
CA SER A 72 -4.37 7.21 -19.09
C SER A 72 -5.48 8.01 -19.75
N ASP A 73 -6.55 8.32 -19.02
CA ASP A 73 -7.68 9.11 -19.51
C ASP A 73 -7.39 10.62 -19.53
N GLY A 74 -6.27 11.04 -18.91
CA GLY A 74 -5.81 12.42 -18.86
C GLY A 74 -6.37 13.23 -17.68
N ALA A 75 -7.05 12.57 -16.76
CA ALA A 75 -7.51 13.10 -15.49
C ALA A 75 -7.01 12.18 -14.35
N ILE A 76 -7.07 12.66 -13.12
CA ILE A 76 -6.74 11.84 -11.94
C ILE A 76 -7.98 11.83 -11.05
N ILE A 77 -8.53 10.65 -10.77
CA ILE A 77 -9.64 10.54 -9.82
C ILE A 77 -9.12 10.37 -8.38
N LEU A 78 -9.99 10.63 -7.40
CA LEU A 78 -9.62 10.52 -5.99
C LEU A 78 -9.09 9.13 -5.62
N GLU A 79 -9.67 8.07 -6.20
CA GLU A 79 -9.29 6.68 -5.94
C GLU A 79 -7.87 6.39 -6.42
N GLU A 80 -7.52 6.86 -7.61
CA GLU A 80 -6.17 6.79 -8.18
C GLU A 80 -5.17 7.58 -7.35
N MET A 81 -5.55 8.79 -6.95
CA MET A 81 -4.73 9.63 -6.10
C MET A 81 -4.45 8.96 -4.74
N LEU A 82 -5.46 8.38 -4.10
CA LEU A 82 -5.30 7.62 -2.86
C LEU A 82 -4.42 6.38 -3.06
N ALA A 83 -4.62 5.66 -4.16
CA ALA A 83 -3.84 4.46 -4.47
C ALA A 83 -2.34 4.74 -4.65
N VAL A 84 -1.93 5.97 -4.91
CA VAL A 84 -0.51 6.34 -5.06
C VAL A 84 -0.01 7.15 -3.87
N ILE A 85 -0.77 8.10 -3.36
CA ILE A 85 -0.35 9.00 -2.27
C ILE A 85 -0.42 8.29 -0.91
N ASP A 86 -1.46 7.50 -0.65
CA ASP A 86 -1.60 6.73 0.59
C ASP A 86 -0.70 5.48 0.61
N SER A 87 -0.33 5.00 -0.58
CA SER A 87 0.74 3.99 -0.76
C SER A 87 2.12 4.48 -0.31
N GLY A 88 2.27 5.77 0.02
CA GLY A 88 3.46 6.33 0.67
C GLY A 88 3.63 5.90 2.13
N GLY A 89 2.63 5.24 2.72
CA GLY A 89 2.72 4.54 4.01
C GLY A 89 3.09 3.05 3.88
N THR A 90 3.04 2.48 2.68
CA THR A 90 3.43 1.09 2.46
C THR A 90 4.88 1.06 2.01
N LYS A 91 5.76 0.72 2.96
CA LYS A 91 7.14 0.35 2.69
C LYS A 91 7.12 -0.84 1.71
N GLU A 92 7.25 -0.55 0.41
CA GLU A 92 7.22 -1.53 -0.68
C GLU A 92 8.15 -2.69 -0.33
N LEU A 93 7.59 -3.89 -0.26
CA LEU A 93 8.37 -5.11 -0.07
C LEU A 93 9.14 -5.34 -1.37
N SER A 94 10.47 -5.35 -1.28
CA SER A 94 11.28 -5.78 -2.42
C SER A 94 10.95 -7.25 -2.74
N PRO A 95 11.08 -7.69 -4.00
CA PRO A 95 10.93 -9.10 -4.33
C PRO A 95 11.89 -9.95 -3.48
N GLY A 96 11.36 -10.73 -2.54
CA GLY A 96 12.13 -11.54 -1.59
C GLY A 96 12.17 -11.01 -0.15
N ASP A 97 11.72 -9.78 0.11
CA ASP A 97 11.54 -9.29 1.48
C ASP A 97 10.37 -10.03 2.15
N GLY A 98 10.57 -10.41 3.41
CA GLY A 98 9.53 -11.01 4.26
C GLY A 98 8.63 -9.97 4.93
N VAL A 99 7.63 -10.44 5.66
CA VAL A 99 6.70 -9.60 6.43
C VAL A 99 6.75 -10.02 7.89
N ILE A 100 7.00 -9.08 8.79
CA ILE A 100 6.92 -9.27 10.23
C ILE A 100 5.49 -8.99 10.66
N VAL A 101 4.84 -9.99 11.28
CA VAL A 101 3.53 -9.86 11.90
C VAL A 101 3.72 -9.68 13.41
N SER A 102 3.03 -8.71 13.99
CA SER A 102 3.09 -8.39 15.41
C SER A 102 1.72 -7.99 15.96
N GLU A 103 1.56 -8.09 17.28
CA GLU A 103 0.31 -7.81 18.01
C GLU A 103 -0.86 -8.76 17.69
N HIS A 104 -0.58 -9.91 17.07
CA HIS A 104 -1.58 -10.96 16.99
C HIS A 104 -1.84 -11.54 18.40
N PRO A 105 -3.12 -11.70 18.85
CA PRO A 105 -3.44 -12.25 20.18
C PRO A 105 -2.91 -13.66 20.43
N ASP A 106 -2.76 -14.41 19.35
CA ASP A 106 -2.24 -15.78 19.34
C ASP A 106 -0.78 -15.76 18.85
N GLU A 107 0.16 -16.09 19.72
CA GLU A 107 1.60 -15.84 19.54
C GLU A 107 2.20 -16.61 18.35
N ILE A 108 1.59 -17.73 17.97
CA ILE A 108 1.99 -18.56 16.83
C ILE A 108 1.97 -17.80 15.48
N TYR A 109 1.19 -16.72 15.39
CA TYR A 109 1.07 -15.86 14.21
C TYR A 109 2.01 -14.66 14.25
N ASN A 110 2.68 -14.40 15.37
CA ASN A 110 3.67 -13.34 15.44
C ASN A 110 5.02 -13.82 14.90
N GLY A 111 5.82 -12.90 14.38
CA GLY A 111 7.17 -13.16 13.87
C GLY A 111 7.33 -12.92 12.38
N LEU A 112 8.48 -13.31 11.86
CA LEU A 112 8.87 -13.12 10.47
C LEU A 112 8.20 -14.17 9.57
N TYR A 113 7.53 -13.69 8.53
CA TYR A 113 7.00 -14.47 7.43
C TYR A 113 7.89 -14.29 6.19
N GLU A 114 8.51 -15.36 5.73
CA GLU A 114 9.41 -15.33 4.59
C GLU A 114 8.65 -15.48 3.27
N ALA A 115 9.01 -14.65 2.28
CA ALA A 115 8.41 -14.69 0.95
C ALA A 115 8.73 -16.01 0.25
N GLN A 116 7.70 -16.63 -0.32
CA GLN A 116 7.85 -17.87 -1.07
C GLN A 116 8.17 -17.60 -2.55
N ALA A 117 8.95 -18.48 -3.16
CA ALA A 117 9.34 -18.35 -4.57
C ALA A 117 8.16 -18.52 -5.54
N THR A 118 7.09 -19.18 -5.10
CA THR A 118 5.87 -19.41 -5.88
C THR A 118 4.83 -18.33 -5.59
N GLN A 119 3.96 -18.08 -6.55
CA GLN A 119 2.82 -17.19 -6.36
C GLN A 119 1.56 -18.01 -6.07
N LYS A 120 0.74 -17.52 -5.13
CA LYS A 120 -0.58 -18.05 -4.82
C LYS A 120 -1.62 -17.04 -5.27
N ASN A 121 -2.55 -17.47 -6.15
CA ASN A 121 -3.54 -16.60 -6.78
C ASN A 121 -2.95 -15.37 -7.50
N GLY A 122 -1.81 -15.55 -8.19
CA GLY A 122 -1.12 -14.48 -8.90
C GLY A 122 -0.40 -13.46 -8.00
N ARG A 123 -0.23 -13.79 -6.71
CA ARG A 123 0.37 -12.91 -5.70
C ARG A 123 1.41 -13.59 -4.83
N PRO A 124 2.35 -12.84 -4.24
CA PRO A 124 3.26 -13.40 -3.26
C PRO A 124 2.48 -13.90 -2.03
N TRP A 125 3.01 -14.98 -1.44
CA TRP A 125 2.55 -15.51 -0.17
C TRP A 125 3.76 -15.77 0.72
N PHE A 126 3.52 -15.81 2.02
CA PHE A 126 4.58 -15.82 3.02
C PHE A 126 4.32 -16.88 4.07
N VAL A 127 5.39 -17.43 4.65
CA VAL A 127 5.31 -18.48 5.68
C VAL A 127 6.22 -18.13 6.84
N ASN A 128 5.74 -18.25 8.07
CA ASN A 128 6.59 -18.07 9.26
C ASN A 128 7.22 -19.38 9.74
N SER A 129 8.17 -19.29 10.68
CA SER A 129 8.83 -20.45 11.28
C SER A 129 7.89 -21.42 12.00
N ASN A 130 6.70 -20.97 12.39
CA ASN A 130 5.65 -21.77 13.01
C ASN A 130 4.71 -22.45 11.98
N GLY A 131 5.00 -22.33 10.68
CA GLY A 131 4.19 -22.91 9.60
C GLY A 131 2.87 -22.17 9.33
N ARG A 132 2.73 -20.93 9.81
CA ARG A 132 1.58 -20.07 9.51
C ARG A 132 1.77 -19.37 8.19
N VAL A 133 0.68 -19.23 7.45
CA VAL A 133 0.69 -18.69 6.10
C VAL A 133 -0.02 -17.34 6.03
N LEU A 134 0.56 -16.40 5.28
CA LEU A 134 -0.05 -15.13 4.89
C LEU A 134 -0.22 -15.14 3.37
N TYR A 135 -1.46 -15.05 2.88
CA TYR A 135 -1.74 -15.11 1.45
C TYR A 135 -2.91 -14.21 1.07
N PHE A 136 -2.96 -13.87 -0.23
CA PHE A 136 -4.08 -13.16 -0.81
C PHE A 136 -5.15 -14.12 -1.33
N TYR A 137 -6.36 -13.95 -0.81
CA TYR A 137 -7.58 -14.55 -1.33
C TYR A 137 -8.20 -13.60 -2.36
N ASN A 138 -8.30 -14.06 -3.60
CA ASN A 138 -8.81 -13.29 -4.73
C ASN A 138 -10.31 -13.52 -5.02
N ALA A 139 -11.06 -14.12 -4.09
CA ALA A 139 -12.51 -14.32 -4.20
C ALA A 139 -13.00 -15.23 -5.34
N ASN A 140 -12.22 -16.25 -5.72
CA ASN A 140 -12.51 -17.18 -6.83
C ASN A 140 -13.93 -17.82 -6.84
N SER A 141 -14.58 -18.05 -5.70
CA SER A 141 -15.88 -18.80 -5.65
C SER A 141 -16.95 -18.19 -4.73
N GLY A 142 -16.79 -16.91 -4.37
CA GLY A 142 -17.73 -16.16 -3.54
C GLY A 142 -17.07 -15.62 -2.27
N GLY A 143 -17.09 -14.29 -2.11
CA GLY A 143 -16.46 -13.56 -1.01
C GLY A 143 -15.89 -12.22 -1.47
N ALA A 144 -15.30 -11.46 -0.55
CA ALA A 144 -14.54 -10.25 -0.88
C ALA A 144 -13.04 -10.57 -0.91
N PRO A 145 -12.27 -9.97 -1.84
CA PRO A 145 -10.82 -10.13 -1.85
C PRO A 145 -10.24 -9.70 -0.49
N SER A 146 -9.29 -10.47 0.03
CA SER A 146 -8.76 -10.30 1.38
C SER A 146 -7.37 -10.89 1.52
N TRP A 147 -6.63 -10.38 2.51
CA TRP A 147 -5.42 -11.01 3.02
C TRP A 147 -5.77 -11.83 4.25
N SER A 148 -5.31 -13.07 4.28
CA SER A 148 -5.67 -14.04 5.31
C SER A 148 -4.43 -14.59 6.01
N LEU A 149 -4.51 -14.69 7.33
CA LEU A 149 -3.58 -15.46 8.16
C LEU A 149 -4.22 -16.80 8.49
N ASP A 150 -3.53 -17.88 8.13
CA ASP A 150 -4.06 -19.24 8.33
C ASP A 150 -3.04 -20.16 9.02
N ASP A 151 -3.58 -21.13 9.75
CA ASP A 151 -2.81 -22.10 10.53
C ASP A 151 -2.41 -23.35 9.72
N ARG A 152 -2.89 -23.50 8.48
CA ARG A 152 -2.69 -24.70 7.66
C ARG A 152 -2.22 -24.40 6.24
N GLU A 153 -1.44 -25.32 5.66
CA GLU A 153 -1.30 -25.41 4.21
C GLU A 153 -2.65 -25.79 3.61
N GLN A 154 -3.31 -24.86 2.92
CA GLN A 154 -4.60 -25.08 2.26
C GLN A 154 -4.51 -24.79 0.76
N ASP A 155 -5.32 -25.49 -0.03
CA ASP A 155 -5.56 -25.20 -1.45
C ASP A 155 -6.46 -23.96 -1.67
N GLY A 156 -6.98 -23.37 -0.59
CA GLY A 156 -7.84 -22.18 -0.59
C GLY A 156 -9.34 -22.46 -0.66
N SER A 157 -9.78 -23.72 -0.43
CA SER A 157 -11.18 -24.14 -0.60
C SER A 157 -12.10 -24.05 0.63
N ASN A 158 -11.58 -23.76 1.84
CA ASN A 158 -12.40 -23.70 3.07
C ASN A 158 -12.17 -22.45 3.92
N ASP A 159 -13.27 -21.83 4.36
CA ASP A 159 -13.32 -20.61 5.15
C ASP A 159 -13.23 -20.88 6.66
N TRP A 160 -12.01 -20.95 7.19
CA TRP A 160 -11.80 -21.13 8.63
C TRP A 160 -11.10 -19.97 9.34
N TYR A 161 -10.50 -19.02 8.60
CA TYR A 161 -9.99 -17.71 9.04
C TYR A 161 -9.47 -17.61 10.50
N ARG A 162 -8.72 -18.61 11.00
CA ARG A 162 -8.39 -18.68 12.43
C ARG A 162 -7.43 -17.59 12.91
N GLY A 163 -6.54 -17.13 12.03
CA GLY A 163 -5.67 -15.98 12.25
C GLY A 163 -6.29 -14.65 11.79
N GLY A 164 -7.56 -14.68 11.36
CA GLY A 164 -8.28 -13.53 10.85
C GLY A 164 -7.92 -13.11 9.44
N TRP A 165 -8.68 -12.15 8.93
CA TRP A 165 -8.49 -11.59 7.59
C TRP A 165 -8.70 -10.07 7.57
N THR A 166 -8.10 -9.39 6.60
CA THR A 166 -8.29 -7.96 6.40
C THR A 166 -8.50 -7.66 4.92
N ARG A 167 -9.22 -6.56 4.64
CA ARG A 167 -9.39 -6.11 3.26
C ARG A 167 -8.05 -5.62 2.72
N PRO A 168 -7.78 -5.83 1.42
CA PRO A 168 -6.60 -5.25 0.81
C PRO A 168 -6.66 -3.71 0.92
N PRO A 169 -5.51 -3.05 1.09
CA PRO A 169 -5.42 -1.59 0.94
C PRO A 169 -5.74 -1.17 -0.51
N SER A 170 -6.00 0.12 -0.72
CA SER A 170 -6.53 0.69 -1.99
C SER A 170 -5.69 0.42 -3.25
N GLY A 171 -4.42 0.04 -3.12
CA GLY A 171 -3.56 -0.42 -4.24
C GLY A 171 -3.56 -1.94 -4.44
N ASN A 172 -4.46 -2.65 -3.75
CA ASN A 172 -4.50 -4.10 -3.73
C ASN A 172 -3.15 -4.67 -3.22
N GLY A 173 -2.37 -3.93 -2.44
CA GLY A 173 -1.04 -4.33 -1.97
C GLY A 173 -1.06 -5.23 -0.72
N ILE A 174 0.11 -5.51 -0.16
CA ILE A 174 0.24 -6.21 1.13
C ILE A 174 -0.25 -5.26 2.25
N PRO A 175 -1.00 -5.74 3.25
CA PRO A 175 -1.66 -4.89 4.22
C PRO A 175 -0.70 -4.44 5.34
N LEU A 176 0.35 -3.72 4.96
CA LEU A 176 1.36 -3.19 5.87
C LEU A 176 0.78 -2.12 6.83
N GLY A 177 1.44 -1.93 7.97
CA GLY A 177 1.01 -1.07 9.06
C GLY A 177 0.03 -1.76 10.01
N THR A 178 -0.37 -1.01 11.06
CA THR A 178 -1.36 -1.45 12.04
C THR A 178 -2.76 -1.29 11.50
N ARG A 179 -3.52 -2.38 11.40
CA ARG A 179 -4.91 -2.32 10.94
C ARG A 179 -5.80 -3.38 11.58
N ARG A 180 -7.10 -3.24 11.37
CA ARG A 180 -8.10 -4.20 11.88
C ARG A 180 -8.17 -5.45 11.01
N TRP A 181 -8.09 -6.59 11.67
CA TRP A 181 -8.29 -7.93 11.14
C TRP A 181 -9.55 -8.52 11.77
N VAL A 182 -10.46 -8.98 10.91
CA VAL A 182 -11.70 -9.65 11.30
C VAL A 182 -11.34 -10.96 11.99
N GLY A 183 -11.91 -11.19 13.18
CA GLY A 183 -11.68 -12.40 13.99
C GLY A 183 -10.61 -12.27 15.07
N VAL A 184 -9.66 -11.32 14.95
CA VAL A 184 -8.46 -11.28 15.81
C VAL A 184 -8.06 -9.87 16.30
N GLY A 185 -8.73 -8.81 15.85
CA GLY A 185 -8.52 -7.46 16.40
C GLY A 185 -7.58 -6.60 15.57
N LYS A 186 -6.59 -5.95 16.19
CA LYS A 186 -5.61 -5.13 15.46
C LYS A 186 -4.30 -5.88 15.38
N ILE A 187 -3.71 -5.90 14.19
CA ILE A 187 -2.41 -6.54 13.93
C ILE A 187 -1.57 -5.56 13.13
N THR A 188 -0.28 -5.57 13.40
CA THR A 188 0.72 -4.74 12.75
C THR A 188 1.61 -5.59 11.84
N LEU A 189 1.61 -5.27 10.54
CA LEU A 189 2.49 -5.90 9.54
C LEU A 189 3.57 -4.93 9.11
N LEU A 190 4.84 -5.31 9.27
CA LEU A 190 5.99 -4.52 8.84
C LEU A 190 6.81 -5.33 7.82
N PRO A 191 7.51 -4.70 6.87
CA PRO A 191 8.40 -5.45 6.00
C PRO A 191 9.68 -5.85 6.74
N SER A 192 10.23 -7.03 6.47
CA SER A 192 11.43 -7.52 7.15
C SER A 192 12.67 -6.69 6.85
N GLY A 193 12.71 -5.99 5.72
CA GLY A 193 13.73 -4.98 5.41
C GLY A 193 13.60 -3.68 6.22
N SER A 194 12.92 -3.70 7.37
CA SER A 194 12.65 -2.50 8.19
C SER A 194 13.40 -2.35 9.51
N GLU A 195 14.28 -3.27 9.89
CA GLU A 195 15.23 -3.11 11.00
C GLU A 195 16.65 -3.03 10.39
N SER A 196 17.55 -2.07 10.66
CA SER A 196 17.70 -1.17 11.82
C SER A 196 18.59 0.03 11.46
N GLN A 197 18.21 1.26 11.84
CA GLN A 197 19.14 2.30 12.30
C GLN A 197 18.33 3.28 13.16
N ASP A 198 17.96 2.86 14.37
CA ASP A 198 17.78 3.78 15.50
C ASP A 198 18.04 2.96 16.78
N GLU A 199 19.32 2.65 17.01
CA GLU A 199 19.81 2.33 18.35
C GLU A 199 20.26 3.66 18.98
N PRO A 200 19.73 4.06 20.16
CA PRO A 200 20.33 5.12 20.92
C PRO A 200 21.59 4.57 21.57
N GLN A 201 22.76 4.90 21.01
CA GLN A 201 24.03 4.69 21.73
C GLN A 201 24.06 5.64 22.92
N GLN A 202 24.04 5.04 24.11
CA GLN A 202 24.33 5.66 25.39
C GLN A 202 25.75 6.23 25.45
#